data_AF-A0A0D0G5G7-F1
#
_entry.id   AF-A0A0D0G5G7-F1
#
_cell.length_a   1.000
_cell.length_b   1.000
_cell.length_c   1.000
_cell.angle_alpha   90.00
_cell.angle_beta   90.00
_cell.angle_gamma   90.00
#
_symmetry.space_group_name_H-M   'P 1'
#
loop_
_entity.id
_entity.type
_entity.pdbx_description
1 polymer ?
#
loop_
_entity_poly.entity_id
_entity_poly.type
_entity_poly.pdbx_seq_one_letter_code
_entity_poly.pdbx_strand_id
1 'polypeptide(L)' 'MKLLKYPLDELDLEFILEIQNRLKQHFGDRASIILLNSGLLERIVEDPDYVYHYDEAYWVERIKNNYESKQNTVS' A
#
# COMPACT_ATOMS: atom_id res chain seq x y z
N MET A 1 9.32 -14.65 -15.24
CA MET A 1 8.03 -14.19 -14.69
C MET A 1 7.74 -15.02 -13.46
N LYS A 2 7.79 -14.46 -12.25
CA LYS A 2 7.24 -15.13 -11.07
C LYS A 2 5.72 -15.19 -11.28
N LEU A 3 5.15 -16.38 -11.21
CA LEU A 3 3.69 -16.54 -11.17
C LEU A 3 3.20 -15.87 -9.88
N LEU A 4 2.34 -14.88 -10.04
CA LEU A 4 1.56 -14.31 -8.94
C LEU A 4 0.78 -15.46 -8.30
N LYS A 5 0.98 -15.71 -7.01
CA LYS A 5 0.35 -16.85 -6.31
C LYS A 5 -1.16 -16.67 -6.23
N TYR A 6 -1.62 -15.44 -6.13
CA TYR A 6 -3.03 -15.08 -5.98
C TYR A 6 -3.40 -13.97 -6.98
N PRO A 7 -4.47 -14.14 -7.79
CA PRO A 7 -5.02 -13.06 -8.59
C PRO A 7 -5.70 -12.03 -7.68
N LEU A 8 -5.68 -10.76 -8.09
CA LEU A 8 -6.44 -9.71 -7.40
C LEU A 8 -7.94 -9.88 -7.63
N ASP A 9 -8.73 -9.74 -6.58
CA ASP A 9 -10.19 -9.77 -6.58
C ASP A 9 -10.82 -8.41 -6.21
N GLU A 10 -12.15 -8.39 -6.10
CA GLU A 10 -12.92 -7.18 -5.79
C GLU A 10 -12.61 -6.62 -4.39
N LEU A 11 -12.41 -7.49 -3.38
CA LEU A 11 -12.08 -7.07 -2.02
C LEU A 11 -10.69 -6.45 -1.96
N ASP A 12 -9.74 -7.02 -2.70
CA ASP A 12 -8.40 -6.44 -2.82
C ASP A 12 -8.48 -5.02 -3.39
N LEU A 13 -9.31 -4.81 -4.43
CA LEU A 13 -9.48 -3.49 -5.05
C LEU A 13 -10.13 -2.48 -4.09
N GLU A 14 -11.16 -2.88 -3.34
CA GLU A 14 -11.79 -2.03 -2.33
C GLU A 14 -10.80 -1.60 -1.24
N PHE A 15 -10.00 -2.56 -0.74
CA PHE A 15 -8.97 -2.31 0.26
C PHE A 15 -7.89 -1.34 -0.25
N ILE A 16 -7.40 -1.55 -1.48
CA ILE A 16 -6.41 -0.68 -2.12
C ILE A 16 -6.97 0.75 -2.31
N LEU A 17 -8.23 0.87 -2.73
CA LEU A 17 -8.87 2.17 -2.95
C LEU A 17 -9.06 2.94 -1.63
N GLU A 18 -9.46 2.26 -0.55
CA GLU A 18 -9.60 2.89 0.76
C GLU A 18 -8.25 3.40 1.28
N ILE A 19 -7.19 2.60 1.15
CA ILE A 19 -5.82 3.04 1.49
C ILE A 19 -5.41 4.24 0.64
N GLN A 20 -5.65 4.21 -0.67
CA GLN A 20 -5.34 5.34 -1.55
C GLN A 20 -6.09 6.61 -1.13
N ASN A 21 -7.38 6.50 -0.80
CA ASN A 21 -8.21 7.64 -0.38
C ASN A 21 -7.71 8.25 0.93
N ARG A 22 -7.31 7.41 1.90
CA ARG A 22 -6.69 7.89 3.15
C ARG A 22 -5.32 8.53 2.90
N LEU A 23 -4.49 7.95 2.03
CA LEU A 23 -3.21 8.55 1.65
C LEU A 23 -3.39 9.90 0.93
N LYS A 24 -4.45 10.09 0.14
CA LYS A 24 -4.77 11.38 -0.50
C LYS A 24 -4.98 12.50 0.52
N GLN A 25 -5.53 12.19 1.71
CA GLN A 25 -5.69 13.18 2.78
C GLN A 25 -4.33 13.69 3.31
N HIS A 26 -3.25 12.93 3.13
CA HIS A 26 -1.90 13.28 3.60
C HIS A 26 -0.99 13.83 2.49
N PHE A 27 -1.05 13.24 1.29
CA PHE A 27 -0.09 13.50 0.21
C PHE A 27 -0.72 14.09 -1.06
N GLY A 28 -2.04 14.32 -1.06
CA GLY A 28 -2.78 14.82 -2.21
C GLY A 28 -2.60 13.94 -3.44
N ASP A 29 -2.34 14.56 -4.59
CA ASP A 29 -2.19 13.89 -5.89
C ASP A 29 -1.05 12.88 -5.93
N ARG A 30 -0.09 12.96 -4.99
CA ARG A 30 1.03 12.01 -4.90
C ARG A 30 0.64 10.67 -4.25
N ALA A 31 -0.54 10.56 -3.66
CA ALA A 31 -0.97 9.34 -2.97
C ALA A 31 -0.89 8.09 -3.85
N SER A 32 -1.33 8.19 -5.12
CA SER A 32 -1.30 7.08 -6.06
C SER A 32 0.13 6.58 -6.30
N ILE A 33 1.08 7.49 -6.53
CA ILE A 33 2.46 7.10 -6.82
C ILE A 33 3.19 6.61 -5.57
N ILE A 34 2.86 7.13 -4.39
CA ILE A 34 3.39 6.65 -3.11
C ILE A 34 2.89 5.23 -2.83
N LEU A 35 1.60 4.97 -3.02
CA LEU A 35 1.00 3.65 -2.88
C LEU A 35 1.62 2.63 -3.84
N LEU A 36 1.75 2.97 -5.13
CA LEU A 36 2.39 2.10 -6.12
C LEU A 36 3.84 1.75 -5.76
N ASN A 37 4.58 2.68 -5.13
CA ASN A 37 5.96 2.45 -4.71
C ASN A 37 6.12 1.89 -3.28
N SER A 38 5.02 1.55 -2.62
CA SER A 38 5.04 1.13 -1.22
C SER A 38 5.39 -0.34 -1.00
N GLY A 39 5.23 -1.19 -2.02
CA GLY A 39 5.35 -2.63 -1.91
C GLY A 39 4.08 -3.33 -1.41
N LEU A 40 2.96 -2.60 -1.22
CA LEU A 40 1.71 -3.20 -0.75
C LEU A 40 1.10 -4.14 -1.80
N LEU A 41 1.06 -3.73 -3.06
CA LEU A 41 0.43 -4.53 -4.13
C LEU A 41 1.14 -5.88 -4.31
N GLU A 42 2.47 -5.86 -4.23
CA GLU A 42 3.28 -7.08 -4.26
C GLU A 42 2.98 -7.97 -3.05
N ARG A 43 2.81 -7.40 -1.85
CA ARG A 43 2.48 -8.17 -0.64
C ARG A 43 1.11 -8.81 -0.69
N ILE A 44 0.09 -8.13 -1.23
CA ILE A 44 -1.26 -8.70 -1.40
C ILE A 44 -1.16 -10.00 -2.19
N VAL A 45 -0.33 -10.00 -3.24
CA VAL A 45 -0.18 -11.16 -4.10
C VAL A 45 0.75 -12.24 -3.52
N GLU A 46 1.74 -11.86 -2.72
CA GLU A 46 2.71 -12.79 -2.14
C GLU A 46 2.21 -13.46 -0.85
N ASP A 47 1.52 -12.71 0.01
CA ASP A 47 1.08 -13.09 1.36
C ASP A 47 -0.20 -12.31 1.79
N PRO A 48 -1.36 -12.65 1.21
CA PRO A 48 -2.62 -11.95 1.49
C PRO A 48 -3.06 -12.11 2.97
N ASP A 49 -2.79 -13.26 3.59
CA ASP A 49 -3.13 -13.49 5.01
C ASP A 49 -2.42 -12.48 5.91
N TYR A 50 -1.14 -12.19 5.65
CA TYR A 50 -0.43 -11.15 6.36
C TYR A 50 -1.02 -9.76 6.12
N VAL A 51 -1.43 -9.46 4.87
CA VAL A 51 -2.01 -8.16 4.55
C VAL A 51 -3.34 -7.94 5.26
N TYR A 52 -4.24 -8.91 5.16
CA TYR A 52 -5.59 -8.84 5.74
C TYR A 52 -5.66 -9.11 7.24
N HIS A 53 -4.54 -9.47 7.87
CA HIS A 53 -4.41 -9.43 9.32
C HIS A 53 -4.49 -7.99 9.87
N TYR A 54 -4.13 -7.00 9.06
CA TYR A 54 -4.12 -5.59 9.44
C TYR A 54 -5.14 -4.80 8.63
N ASP A 55 -5.67 -3.74 9.23
CA ASP A 55 -6.62 -2.84 8.59
C ASP A 55 -5.94 -1.79 7.70
N GLU A 56 -6.75 -1.01 6.98
CA GLU A 56 -6.28 0.05 6.09
C GLU A 56 -5.52 1.14 6.86
N ALA A 57 -5.90 1.40 8.12
CA ALA A 57 -5.25 2.41 8.95
C ALA A 57 -3.78 2.06 9.22
N TYR A 58 -3.52 0.80 9.59
CA TYR A 58 -2.17 0.28 9.76
C TYR A 58 -1.35 0.43 8.47
N TRP A 59 -1.91 0.07 7.32
CA TRP A 59 -1.20 0.16 6.06
C TRP A 59 -0.92 1.61 5.65
N VAL A 60 -1.87 2.52 5.85
CA VAL A 60 -1.68 3.95 5.61
C VAL A 60 -0.52 4.47 6.47
N GLU A 61 -0.51 4.16 7.77
CA GLU A 61 0.56 4.60 8.67
C GLU A 61 1.92 4.03 8.26
N ARG A 62 1.98 2.74 7.96
CA ARG A 62 3.20 2.07 7.51
C ARG A 62 3.74 2.67 6.22
N ILE A 63 2.88 2.94 5.24
CA ILE A 63 3.27 3.53 3.96
C ILE A 63 3.80 4.95 4.16
N LYS A 64 3.12 5.76 4.98
CA LYS A 64 3.55 7.13 5.32
C LYS A 64 4.94 7.13 5.96
N ASN A 65 5.11 6.35 7.03
CA ASN A 65 6.37 6.28 7.78
C ASN A 65 7.54 5.84 6.89
N ASN A 66 7.31 4.85 6.03
CA ASN A 66 8.33 4.37 5.09
C ASN A 66 8.70 5.43 4.05
N TYR A 67 7.72 6.16 3.52
CA TYR A 67 7.96 7.21 2.53
C TYR A 67 8.75 8.37 3.14
N GLU A 68 8.30 8.89 4.28
CA GLU A 68 8.95 10.01 4.97
C GLU A 68 10.37 9.66 5.43
N SER A 69 10.59 8.45 5.95
CA SER A 69 11.93 7.99 6.33
C SER A 69 12.89 7.95 5.14
N LYS A 70 12.42 7.52 3.95
CA LYS A 70 13.24 7.52 2.72
C LYS A 70 13.58 8.94 2.27
N GLN A 71 12.68 9.90 2.42
CA GLN A 71 12.97 11.31 2.09
C GLN A 71 14.03 11.91 3.03
N ASN A 72 13.95 11.58 4.32
CA ASN A 72 14.89 12.08 5.33
C ASN A 72 16.32 11.52 5.14
N THR A 73 16.49 10.33 4.57
CA THR A 73 17.81 9.75 4.27
C THR A 73 18.49 10.33 3.02
N VAL A 74 17.76 11.11 2.20
CA VAL A 74 18.28 11.71 0.95
C VAL A 74 18.58 13.20 1.13
N SER A 75 18.28 13.77 2.30
CA SER A 75 18.62 15.14 2.70
C SER A 75 19.93 15.18 3.49
#